data_AF-A0A078MC04-F1
#
_entry.id   AF-A0A078MC04-F1
#
_cell.length_a   1.000
_cell.length_b   1.000
_cell.length_c   1.000
_cell.angle_alpha   90.00
_cell.angle_beta   90.00
_cell.angle_gamma   90.00
#
_symmetry.space_group_name_H-M   'P 1'
#
loop_
_entity.id
_entity.type
_entity.pdbx_description
1 polymer ?
#
loop_
_entity_poly.entity_id
_entity_poly.type
_entity_poly.pdbx_seq_one_letter_code
_entity_poly.pdbx_strand_id
1 'polypeptide(L)'
;MKKIILGILISSSVLASGCGNELLAVESSNDYRWQRFMNDTEFDKVSNGMSYMDVVRTAGGAGKKQKSGTYLWHDELLITRGYEIQFKEDKVIDKKIVELHGAVTDEDDAE
;
A
#
# COMPACT_ATOMS: atom_id res chain seq x y z
N MET A 1 -20.17 14.65 -48.02
CA MET A 1 -19.44 13.40 -48.31
C MET A 1 -19.73 12.42 -47.19
N LYS A 2 -20.09 11.18 -47.55
CA LYS A 2 -20.58 10.12 -46.65
C LYS A 2 -19.48 9.04 -46.57
N LYS A 3 -19.43 8.28 -45.47
CA LYS A 3 -18.54 7.13 -45.13
C LYS A 3 -17.30 7.54 -44.30
N ILE A 4 -16.90 6.93 -43.18
CA ILE A 4 -17.24 5.65 -42.51
C ILE A 4 -17.03 5.85 -40.99
N ILE A 5 -17.96 5.32 -40.20
CA ILE A 5 -17.83 5.13 -38.75
C ILE A 5 -16.79 4.03 -38.54
N LEU A 6 -15.65 4.33 -37.92
CA LEU A 6 -14.72 3.31 -37.42
C LEU A 6 -14.91 3.22 -35.91
N GLY A 7 -15.85 2.37 -35.51
CA GLY A 7 -15.99 1.95 -34.13
C GLY A 7 -14.78 1.11 -33.75
N ILE A 8 -14.04 1.54 -32.73
CA ILE A 8 -13.14 0.67 -31.99
C ILE A 8 -13.70 0.63 -30.57
N LEU A 9 -14.53 -0.39 -30.32
CA LEU A 9 -14.87 -0.82 -28.97
C LEU A 9 -13.59 -1.43 -28.37
N ILE A 10 -12.86 -0.65 -27.56
CA ILE A 10 -11.90 -1.23 -26.63
C ILE A 10 -12.69 -1.64 -25.39
N SER A 11 -13.46 -2.72 -25.52
CA SER A 11 -14.01 -3.44 -24.38
C SER A 11 -12.98 -4.49 -23.95
N SER A 12 -11.99 -4.08 -23.18
CA SER A 12 -11.17 -5.02 -22.42
C SER A 12 -11.65 -5.01 -20.98
N SER A 13 -12.81 -5.64 -20.79
CA SER A 13 -13.29 -6.06 -19.48
C SER A 13 -12.41 -7.22 -19.01
N VAL A 14 -11.36 -6.94 -18.23
CA VAL A 14 -10.70 -7.97 -17.41
C VAL A 14 -11.18 -7.80 -15.99
N LEU A 15 -12.40 -8.28 -15.71
CA LEU A 15 -12.82 -8.56 -14.35
C LEU A 15 -12.36 -9.98 -14.01
N ALA A 16 -11.07 -10.10 -13.71
CA ALA A 16 -10.54 -11.26 -13.01
C ALA A 16 -10.74 -11.05 -11.50
N SER A 17 -12.00 -11.02 -11.05
CA SER A 17 -12.30 -11.12 -9.62
C SER A 17 -12.13 -12.58 -9.20
N GLY A 18 -10.88 -13.01 -9.07
CA GLY A 18 -10.58 -14.20 -8.29
C GLY A 18 -11.00 -13.96 -6.85
N CYS A 19 -11.44 -15.00 -6.15
CA CYS A 19 -11.42 -15.07 -4.69
C CYS A 19 -9.97 -15.04 -4.16
N GLY A 20 -9.15 -14.11 -4.66
CA GLY A 20 -7.78 -13.90 -4.29
C GLY A 20 -7.72 -12.84 -3.21
N ASN A 21 -6.88 -13.08 -2.21
CA ASN A 21 -6.57 -12.07 -1.21
C ASN A 21 -5.88 -10.90 -1.92
N GLU A 22 -6.57 -9.76 -2.03
CA GLU A 22 -6.08 -8.59 -2.77
C GLU A 22 -4.72 -8.10 -2.26
N LEU A 23 -4.49 -8.20 -0.94
CA LEU A 23 -3.20 -7.88 -0.35
C LEU A 23 -2.09 -8.79 -0.89
N LEU A 24 -2.33 -10.10 -0.99
CA LEU A 24 -1.35 -11.03 -1.55
C LEU A 24 -1.07 -10.74 -3.02
N ALA A 25 -2.07 -10.27 -3.78
CA ALA A 25 -1.87 -9.89 -5.18
C ALA A 25 -0.92 -8.69 -5.31
N VAL A 26 -1.05 -7.69 -4.42
CA VAL A 26 -0.12 -6.56 -4.35
C VAL A 26 1.29 -7.04 -4.01
N GLU A 27 1.44 -7.79 -2.92
CA GLU A 27 2.77 -8.19 -2.44
C GLU A 27 3.48 -9.21 -3.35
N SER A 28 2.73 -10.00 -4.13
CA SER A 28 3.28 -10.94 -5.10
C SER A 28 3.68 -10.27 -6.42
N SER A 29 3.30 -9.01 -6.63
CA SER A 29 3.72 -8.22 -7.80
C SER A 29 5.10 -7.58 -7.62
N ASN A 30 5.64 -7.62 -6.41
CA ASN A 30 6.97 -7.11 -6.08
C ASN A 30 8.06 -8.09 -6.54
N ASP A 31 9.11 -7.56 -7.15
CA ASP A 31 10.33 -8.31 -7.48
C ASP A 31 11.12 -8.69 -6.22
N TYR A 32 11.01 -7.88 -5.16
CA TYR A 32 11.77 -8.04 -3.92
C TYR A 32 10.90 -7.79 -2.67
N ARG A 33 11.24 -8.45 -1.55
CA ARG A 33 10.50 -8.33 -0.28
C ARG A 33 10.47 -6.91 0.29
N TRP A 34 11.55 -6.15 0.14
CA TRP A 34 11.65 -4.80 0.69
C TRP A 34 10.71 -3.80 0.00
N GLN A 35 10.22 -4.09 -1.21
CA GLN A 35 9.22 -3.27 -1.92
C GLN A 35 7.83 -3.31 -1.26
N ARG A 36 7.68 -4.01 -0.13
CA ARG A 36 6.48 -3.95 0.74
C ARG A 36 6.54 -2.80 1.73
N PHE A 37 7.73 -2.20 1.90
CA PHE A 37 7.96 -1.03 2.74
C PHE A 37 7.68 0.25 1.95
N MET A 38 7.44 1.33 2.66
CA MET A 38 7.08 2.60 2.04
C MET A 38 8.31 3.49 1.90
N ASN A 39 8.38 4.29 0.85
CA ASN A 39 9.35 5.37 0.70
C ASN A 39 8.68 6.77 0.68
N ASP A 40 9.48 7.82 0.69
CA ASP A 40 9.02 9.20 0.70
C ASP A 40 8.07 9.53 -0.46
N THR A 41 8.37 9.02 -1.66
CA THR A 41 7.58 9.30 -2.87
C THR A 41 6.20 8.65 -2.79
N GLU A 42 6.09 7.50 -2.16
CA GLU A 42 4.81 6.80 -1.94
C GLU A 42 4.02 7.44 -0.80
N PHE A 43 4.71 7.80 0.29
CA PHE A 43 4.09 8.52 1.39
C PHE A 43 3.47 9.84 0.94
N ASP A 44 4.13 10.58 0.05
CA ASP A 44 3.61 11.84 -0.51
C ASP A 44 2.31 11.65 -1.29
N LYS A 45 2.12 10.49 -1.93
CA LYS A 45 0.88 10.16 -2.67
C LYS A 45 -0.28 9.84 -1.72
N VAL A 46 -0.02 9.41 -0.49
CA VAL A 46 -1.06 9.13 0.50
C VAL A 46 -1.81 10.41 0.87
N SER A 47 -3.11 10.42 0.67
CA SER A 47 -3.97 11.57 0.93
C SER A 47 -5.15 11.20 1.83
N ASN A 48 -5.67 12.18 2.57
CA ASN A 48 -6.89 12.00 3.36
C ASN A 48 -8.03 11.48 2.49
N GLY A 49 -8.81 10.54 3.02
CA GLY A 49 -9.92 9.88 2.31
C GLY A 49 -9.53 8.65 1.48
N MET A 50 -8.24 8.34 1.31
CA MET A 50 -7.82 7.06 0.73
C MET A 50 -8.26 5.88 1.60
N SER A 51 -8.63 4.76 0.98
CA SER A 51 -8.89 3.52 1.73
C SER A 51 -7.60 2.87 2.22
N TYR A 52 -7.71 1.93 3.16
CA TYR A 52 -6.56 1.12 3.57
C TYR A 52 -5.92 0.42 2.37
N MET A 53 -6.73 -0.17 1.49
CA MET A 53 -6.21 -0.88 0.31
C MET A 53 -5.58 0.05 -0.73
N ASP A 54 -6.04 1.31 -0.84
CA ASP A 54 -5.38 2.29 -1.71
C ASP A 54 -3.98 2.64 -1.20
N VAL A 55 -3.82 2.76 0.12
CA VAL A 55 -2.51 2.95 0.75
C VAL A 55 -1.62 1.73 0.55
N VAL A 56 -2.15 0.52 0.72
CA VAL A 56 -1.42 -0.74 0.45
C VAL A 56 -0.91 -0.80 -0.99
N ARG A 57 -1.76 -0.45 -1.97
CA ARG A 57 -1.36 -0.42 -3.38
C ARG A 57 -0.34 0.68 -3.68
N THR A 58 -0.39 1.79 -2.93
CA THR A 58 0.58 2.88 -3.04
C THR A 58 1.95 2.48 -2.50
N ALA A 59 1.99 1.71 -1.40
CA ALA A 59 3.20 1.30 -0.70
C ALA A 59 3.79 -0.04 -1.17
N GLY A 60 3.08 -0.79 -2.02
CA GLY A 60 3.47 -2.14 -2.42
C GLY A 60 3.33 -3.23 -1.34
N GLY A 61 2.73 -2.93 -0.19
CA GLY A 61 2.57 -3.91 0.91
C GLY A 61 1.74 -3.42 2.09
N ALA A 62 1.41 -4.34 3.01
CA ALA A 62 0.66 -4.01 4.22
C ALA A 62 1.50 -3.32 5.30
N GLY A 63 0.88 -2.35 5.97
CA GLY A 63 1.45 -1.73 7.17
C GLY A 63 1.25 -2.60 8.41
N LYS A 64 2.19 -2.54 9.36
CA LYS A 64 2.08 -3.18 10.67
C LYS A 64 1.09 -2.40 11.54
N LYS A 65 -0.01 -3.04 11.95
CA LYS A 65 -0.99 -2.44 12.87
C LYS A 65 -0.33 -2.16 14.22
N GLN A 66 -0.39 -0.90 14.66
CA GLN A 66 0.15 -0.48 15.96
C GLN A 66 -0.94 -0.49 17.03
N LYS A 67 -2.09 0.10 16.69
CA LYS A 67 -3.28 0.21 17.55
C LYS A 67 -4.53 0.34 16.69
N SER A 68 -5.69 0.46 17.31
CA SER A 68 -6.96 0.61 16.58
C SER A 68 -6.91 1.79 15.61
N GLY A 69 -7.12 1.53 14.32
CA GLY A 69 -7.09 2.55 13.27
C GLY A 69 -5.72 3.16 12.99
N THR A 70 -4.61 2.60 13.47
CA THR A 70 -3.27 3.16 13.20
C THR A 70 -2.32 2.07 12.69
N TYR A 71 -1.70 2.33 11.55
CA TYR A 71 -0.79 1.42 10.87
C TYR A 71 0.55 2.11 10.61
N LEU A 72 1.62 1.32 10.66
CA LEU A 72 2.99 1.77 10.43
C LEU A 72 3.58 1.03 9.23
N TRP A 73 4.05 1.78 8.25
CA TRP A 73 4.98 1.25 7.25
C TRP A 73 6.40 1.60 7.69
N HIS A 74 7.31 0.62 7.69
CA HIS A 74 8.72 0.92 7.81
C HIS A 74 9.21 1.65 6.56
N ASP A 75 10.22 2.49 6.72
CA ASP A 75 10.91 3.08 5.59
C ASP A 75 11.72 2.01 4.84
N GLU A 76 11.65 2.05 3.52
CA GLU A 76 12.33 1.13 2.61
C GLU A 76 13.85 1.11 2.79
N LEU A 77 14.44 2.24 3.19
CA LEU A 77 15.89 2.42 3.34
C LEU A 77 16.31 2.56 4.80
N LEU A 78 15.49 3.20 5.63
CA LEU A 78 15.85 3.62 6.99
C LEU A 78 14.99 2.91 8.05
N ILE A 79 15.46 1.77 8.58
CA ILE A 79 14.72 1.01 9.60
C ILE A 79 14.40 1.81 10.88
N THR A 80 15.13 2.90 11.16
CA THR A 80 14.89 3.82 12.28
C THR A 80 13.81 4.86 11.99
N ARG A 81 13.06 4.70 10.90
CA ARG A 81 12.04 5.63 10.44
C ARG A 81 10.83 4.83 9.95
N GLY A 82 9.64 5.39 10.13
CA GLY A 82 8.43 4.85 9.53
C GLY A 82 7.36 5.90 9.26
N TYR A 83 6.31 5.45 8.61
CA TYR A 83 5.17 6.24 8.16
C TYR A 83 3.93 5.75 8.91
N GLU A 84 3.48 6.52 9.90
CA GLU A 84 2.27 6.23 10.67
C GLU A 84 1.07 6.86 9.95
N ILE A 85 0.08 6.03 9.61
CA ILE A 85 -1.14 6.44 8.92
C ILE A 85 -2.34 6.04 9.77
N GLN A 86 -3.22 7.01 10.02
CA GLN A 86 -4.42 6.84 10.82
C GLN A 86 -5.65 6.73 9.93
N PHE A 87 -6.51 5.76 10.24
CA PHE A 87 -7.73 5.46 9.54
C PHE A 87 -8.93 5.53 10.47
N LYS A 88 -10.03 6.11 9.97
CA LYS A 88 -11.35 6.02 10.57
C LYS A 88 -12.33 5.59 9.49
N GLU A 89 -13.14 4.57 9.75
CA GLU A 89 -14.15 4.06 8.80
C GLU A 89 -13.53 3.76 7.41
N ASP A 90 -12.36 3.12 7.38
CA ASP A 90 -11.59 2.82 6.16
C ASP A 90 -11.18 4.07 5.36
N LYS A 91 -10.93 5.19 6.04
CA LYS A 91 -10.46 6.43 5.40
C LYS A 91 -9.28 7.00 6.14
N VAL A 92 -8.22 7.34 5.42
CA VAL A 92 -7.09 8.11 5.96
C VAL A 92 -7.62 9.42 6.53
N ILE A 93 -7.33 9.68 7.79
CA ILE A 93 -7.66 10.93 8.48
C ILE A 93 -6.42 11.73 8.87
N ASP A 94 -5.26 11.08 8.98
CA ASP A 94 -4.00 11.69 9.36
C ASP A 94 -2.82 10.82 8.89
N LYS A 95 -1.66 11.44 8.66
CA LYS A 95 -0.39 10.78 8.34
C LYS A 95 0.79 11.56 8.91
N LYS A 96 1.80 10.85 9.41
CA LYS A 96 3.05 11.47 9.88
C LYS A 96 4.25 10.53 9.75
N ILE A 97 5.42 11.12 9.67
CA ILE A 97 6.70 10.40 9.79
C ILE A 97 7.02 10.26 11.27
N VAL A 98 7.46 9.07 11.67
CA VAL A 98 7.88 8.76 13.05
C VAL A 98 9.31 8.23 13.06
N GLU A 99 10.04 8.55 14.11
CA GLU A 99 11.30 7.89 14.43
C GLU A 99 11.00 6.56 15.13
N LEU A 100 11.67 5.51 14.70
CA LEU A 100 11.59 4.18 15.28
C LEU A 100 12.87 3.93 16.08
N HIS A 101 12.71 3.80 17.40
CA HIS A 101 13.79 3.34 18.26
C HIS A 101 13.76 1.82 18.26
N GLY A 102 14.87 1.19 17.86
CA GLY A 102 14.97 -0.26 17.84
C GLY A 102 14.76 -0.85 19.24
N ALA A 103 13.70 -1.63 19.41
CA ALA A 103 13.79 -2.81 20.25
C ALA A 103 14.14 -3.94 19.29
N VAL A 104 15.39 -4.42 19.33
CA VAL A 104 15.65 -5.80 18.89
C VAL A 104 14.80 -6.66 19.81
N THR A 105 13.66 -7.11 19.33
CA THR A 105 12.97 -8.25 19.93
C THR A 105 13.31 -9.43 19.05
N ASP A 106 13.92 -10.45 19.64
CA ASP A 106 14.53 -11.64 19.01
C ASP A 106 13.53 -12.53 18.22
N GLU A 107 12.36 -12.02 17.85
CA GLU A 107 11.29 -12.76 17.14
C GLU A 107 11.39 -12.63 15.60
N ASP A 108 12.23 -11.73 15.07
CA ASP A 108 12.33 -11.49 13.62
C ASP A 108 13.27 -12.49 12.88
N ASP A 109 13.95 -13.38 13.61
CA ASP A 109 14.89 -14.39 13.05
C ASP A 109 14.32 -15.83 13.05
N ALA A 110 13.04 -16.03 13.40
CA ALA A 110 12.42 -17.36 13.40
C ALA A 110 11.21 -17.43 12.46
N GLU A 111 11.47 -17.73 11.17
CA GLU A 111 10.86 -18.81 10.35
C GLU A 111 11.25 -18.70 8.86
#